data_AF-A0A9P6VDY3-F1
#
_entry.id   AF-A0A9P6VDY3-F1
#
_cell.length_a   1.000
_cell.length_b   1.000
_cell.length_c   1.000
_cell.angle_alpha   90.00
_cell.angle_beta   90.00
_cell.angle_gamma   90.00
#
_symmetry.space_group_name_H-M   'P 1'
#
loop_
_entity.id
_entity.type
_entity.pdbx_description
1 polymer ?
#
loop_
_entity_poly.entity_id
_entity_poly.type
_entity_poly.pdbx_seq_one_letter_code
_entity_poly.pdbx_strand_id
1 'polypeptide(L)'
;MQTAASEQGPRWLQLFTKRRSFPRQTENQPYIEYLEYQYDDGDEDEEDEDEAGEEDEDEDDTSKEHEQEKQENAEQDSNENRNNEKGSGASKQHSHVRRFMKGMTGDDDVLLDHEQVDEVAGYCERAGTRPSESKSSEDRKLVLVDDRHIGGAIADKKGLYRPHLGPLTSRRFMEVMSTKKRFRESSDPKAQTNAFDDEEIDAERRIMFFTDPAPSTMEAIILTTSRTQAPAVKDLLYKYLTRRTSIGVTIPPQGFLSFTLDFHIPYFALRTSKELLKDARTRFNGEPLRISRTLPFLNPPISGSKPTDEIYCLYESQISVSVTGIDHWVWIARAIVDTYFDSKESVENYHGMNGRKKGRADPLAAGRINADEPIWTPREYFFKIFEIRMQQVLKEWNRIVNKMEEDIKRSRTTHIFPLPADDPLTRSKVRDFTQWNTHMVNLLTQLRCGLSDPIRAWEEFRRTDMGYFLEGELLTSPSPLQSSVAAVDKTFSILKLRQRKLEDLENEFDMKRSLPIQLNAYFILGNNEAALFQQQAARHFQVLTELTIVSWFCELAFGLEI
;
A
#
# COMPACT_ATOMS: atom_id res chain seq x y z
N MET A 1 4.90 -33.12 27.43
CA MET A 1 4.84 -34.05 26.29
C MET A 1 5.05 -33.25 25.02
N GLN A 2 6.13 -33.47 24.28
CA GLN A 2 6.31 -32.86 22.95
C GLN A 2 5.51 -33.68 21.94
N THR A 3 4.50 -33.08 21.33
CA THR A 3 3.75 -33.71 20.25
C THR A 3 4.59 -33.73 18.98
N ALA A 4 4.74 -34.91 18.38
CA ALA A 4 5.42 -35.07 17.10
C ALA A 4 4.72 -34.22 16.02
N ALA A 5 5.45 -33.29 15.41
CA ALA A 5 4.99 -32.59 14.23
C ALA A 5 4.86 -33.61 13.08
N SER A 6 3.63 -33.87 12.61
CA SER A 6 3.43 -34.79 11.49
C SER A 6 4.03 -34.19 10.21
N GLU A 7 4.76 -34.99 9.43
CA GLU A 7 5.35 -34.61 8.14
C GLU A 7 4.32 -34.29 7.02
N GLN A 8 3.05 -34.15 7.39
CA GLN A 8 1.96 -33.80 6.50
C GLN A 8 1.78 -32.28 6.54
N GLY A 9 2.13 -31.62 5.43
CA GLY A 9 2.01 -30.17 5.28
C GLY A 9 0.57 -29.65 5.47
N PRO A 10 0.36 -28.33 5.52
CA PRO A 10 -0.93 -27.74 5.88
C PRO A 10 -2.08 -28.24 4.99
N ARG A 11 -3.16 -28.68 5.64
CA ARG A 11 -4.31 -29.32 5.00
C ARG A 11 -5.56 -28.49 5.17
N TRP A 12 -6.41 -28.46 4.14
CA TRP A 12 -7.72 -27.83 4.27
C TRP A 12 -8.60 -28.59 5.27
N LEU A 13 -9.06 -27.90 6.32
CA LEU A 13 -9.82 -28.54 7.39
C LEU A 13 -11.18 -29.04 6.86
N GLN A 14 -11.47 -30.32 7.07
CA GLN A 14 -12.72 -30.96 6.64
C GLN A 14 -13.98 -30.39 7.30
N LEU A 15 -13.84 -29.54 8.32
CA LEU A 15 -14.95 -28.78 8.89
C LEU A 15 -15.43 -27.64 7.96
N PHE A 16 -14.55 -27.08 7.12
CA PHE A 16 -14.92 -26.06 6.12
C PHE A 16 -15.59 -26.66 4.87
N THR A 17 -15.48 -27.97 4.65
CA THR A 17 -16.10 -28.69 3.53
C THR A 17 -17.53 -29.17 3.83
N LYS A 18 -18.07 -28.82 5.01
CA LYS A 18 -19.47 -29.06 5.42
C LYS A 18 -20.10 -27.74 5.85
N ARG A 19 -21.39 -27.55 5.58
CA ARG A 19 -22.14 -26.37 6.03
C ARG A 19 -22.29 -26.43 7.55
N ARG A 20 -21.77 -25.43 8.26
CA ARG A 20 -21.72 -25.38 9.72
C ARG A 20 -22.90 -24.60 10.29
N SER A 21 -23.28 -24.94 11.52
CA SER A 21 -24.08 -24.05 12.36
C SER A 21 -23.19 -22.96 12.95
N PHE A 22 -23.71 -21.74 13.03
CA PHE A 22 -23.03 -20.58 13.61
C PHE A 22 -24.09 -19.60 14.18
N PRO A 23 -23.74 -18.80 15.21
CA PRO A 23 -24.65 -17.82 15.78
C PRO A 23 -24.91 -16.67 14.79
N ARG A 24 -26.09 -16.68 14.18
CA ARG A 24 -26.49 -15.70 13.14
C ARG A 24 -26.57 -14.28 13.68
N GLN A 25 -26.96 -14.12 14.94
CA GLN A 25 -26.95 -12.85 15.67
C GLN A 25 -25.55 -12.21 15.67
N THR A 26 -24.51 -12.99 15.99
CA THR A 26 -23.11 -12.53 16.04
C THR A 26 -22.55 -12.15 14.66
N GLU A 27 -23.10 -12.70 13.57
CA GLU A 27 -22.78 -12.27 12.20
C GLU A 27 -23.54 -11.02 11.74
N ASN A 28 -24.67 -10.71 12.38
CA ASN A 28 -25.43 -9.48 12.13
C ASN A 28 -24.89 -8.31 12.96
N GLN A 29 -24.41 -8.57 14.17
CA GLN A 29 -23.90 -7.55 15.09
C GLN A 29 -22.52 -7.04 14.65
N PRO A 30 -22.34 -5.72 14.46
CA PRO A 30 -21.03 -5.10 14.34
C PRO A 30 -20.12 -5.43 15.55
N TYR A 31 -18.85 -5.67 15.27
CA TYR A 31 -17.86 -5.93 16.32
C TYR A 31 -17.70 -4.75 17.28
N ILE A 32 -17.89 -3.52 16.81
CA ILE A 32 -17.77 -2.32 17.65
C ILE A 32 -18.86 -2.26 18.74
N GLU A 33 -20.10 -2.64 18.42
CA GLU A 33 -21.19 -2.74 19.41
C GLU A 33 -20.89 -3.86 20.43
N TYR A 34 -20.35 -4.99 19.97
CA TYR A 34 -19.95 -6.09 20.84
C TYR A 34 -18.80 -5.71 21.79
N LEU A 35 -17.90 -4.80 21.38
CA LEU A 35 -16.87 -4.26 22.27
C LEU A 35 -17.46 -3.31 23.32
N GLU A 36 -18.50 -2.54 22.98
CA GLU A 36 -19.11 -1.57 23.90
C GLU A 36 -19.83 -2.25 25.08
N TYR A 37 -20.56 -3.34 24.85
CA TYR A 37 -21.21 -4.15 25.88
C TYR A 37 -20.27 -4.82 26.92
N GLN A 38 -18.96 -4.78 26.72
CA GLN A 38 -18.00 -5.48 27.59
C GLN A 38 -17.14 -4.54 28.45
N TYR A 39 -17.31 -3.22 28.28
CA TYR A 39 -16.73 -2.21 29.17
C TYR A 39 -17.77 -1.59 30.12
N ASP A 40 -19.07 -1.84 29.92
CA ASP A 40 -20.16 -1.30 30.75
C ASP A 40 -20.43 -2.16 32.01
N ASP A 41 -20.19 -3.48 31.95
CA ASP A 41 -20.42 -4.45 33.04
C ASP A 41 -19.22 -4.57 34.02
N GLY A 42 -18.23 -3.67 33.96
CA GLY A 42 -16.91 -3.86 34.60
C GLY A 42 -16.47 -2.82 35.63
N ASP A 43 -17.09 -1.64 35.63
CA ASP A 43 -16.77 -0.50 36.50
C ASP A 43 -18.00 -0.15 37.38
N GLU A 44 -18.64 -1.15 38.02
CA GLU A 44 -19.43 -0.88 39.22
C GLU A 44 -18.44 -0.73 40.39
N ASP A 45 -18.31 0.49 40.90
CA ASP A 45 -17.40 0.84 41.98
C ASP A 45 -17.61 -0.05 43.21
N GLU A 46 -16.60 -0.86 43.57
CA GLU A 46 -16.44 -1.31 44.96
C GLU A 46 -16.07 -0.08 45.80
N GLU A 47 -17.08 0.72 46.19
CA GLU A 47 -16.92 1.84 47.11
C GLU A 47 -16.31 1.33 48.43
N ASP A 48 -15.22 1.96 48.85
CA ASP A 48 -14.45 1.60 50.05
C ASP A 48 -15.34 1.62 51.31
N GLU A 49 -15.53 0.46 51.97
CA GLU A 49 -16.01 0.45 53.36
C GLU A 49 -14.83 0.73 54.30
N ASP A 50 -14.73 1.98 54.75
CA ASP A 50 -13.83 2.45 55.81
C ASP A 50 -14.03 1.67 57.13
N GLU A 51 -13.16 0.70 57.46
CA GLU A 51 -12.96 0.26 58.84
C GLU A 51 -11.77 0.99 59.48
N ALA A 52 -12.09 2.01 60.28
CA ALA A 52 -11.14 2.72 61.12
C ALA A 52 -10.61 1.82 62.26
N GLY A 53 -9.29 1.78 62.42
CA GLY A 53 -8.59 1.20 63.57
C GLY A 53 -7.46 2.13 64.02
N GLU A 54 -7.65 2.79 65.16
CA GLU A 54 -6.71 3.75 65.76
C GLU A 54 -5.60 3.05 66.58
N GLU A 55 -4.56 3.82 66.93
CA GLU A 55 -3.58 3.61 68.04
C GLU A 55 -2.58 2.41 67.87
N ASP A 56 -1.29 2.49 68.22
CA ASP A 56 -0.47 3.59 68.76
C ASP A 56 1.05 3.33 68.56
N GLU A 57 1.86 4.37 68.80
CA GLU A 57 3.26 4.42 69.35
C GLU A 57 4.29 3.31 68.93
N ASP A 58 5.54 3.62 68.52
CA ASP A 58 6.58 4.19 69.38
C ASP A 58 7.81 4.78 68.62
N GLU A 59 8.71 5.43 69.36
CA GLU A 59 9.80 6.34 68.93
C GLU A 59 11.16 5.71 68.46
N ASP A 60 12.15 6.61 68.25
CA ASP A 60 13.63 6.50 68.27
C ASP A 60 14.34 6.55 66.87
N ASP A 61 14.70 7.71 66.31
CA ASP A 61 15.74 8.73 66.65
C ASP A 61 17.17 8.44 66.11
N THR A 62 17.87 9.52 65.75
CA THR A 62 19.30 9.66 65.41
C THR A 62 19.79 9.10 64.05
N SER A 63 20.73 9.73 63.30
CA SER A 63 21.28 11.11 63.36
C SER A 63 22.18 11.45 62.14
N LYS A 64 22.36 12.77 61.87
CA LYS A 64 23.60 13.47 61.39
C LYS A 64 24.17 13.13 59.99
N GLU A 65 24.22 14.07 59.03
CA GLU A 65 25.11 15.26 58.88
C GLU A 65 26.48 14.98 58.22
N HIS A 66 26.63 15.44 56.97
CA HIS A 66 27.74 16.24 56.38
C HIS A 66 27.54 16.23 54.83
N GLU A 67 27.26 17.34 54.15
CA GLU A 67 28.05 18.54 53.87
C GLU A 67 29.06 18.44 52.71
N GLN A 68 28.89 19.35 51.74
CA GLN A 68 29.93 20.05 50.95
C GLN A 68 30.75 19.21 49.93
N GLU A 69 31.21 19.70 48.77
CA GLU A 69 31.19 21.06 48.18
C GLU A 69 31.48 21.06 46.65
N LYS A 70 31.46 22.27 46.04
CA LYS A 70 31.89 22.71 44.68
C LYS A 70 30.81 22.70 43.58
N GLN A 71 30.40 23.86 43.03
CA GLN A 71 31.13 24.86 42.20
C GLN A 71 31.57 24.27 40.85
N GLU A 72 31.42 24.91 39.68
CA GLU A 72 30.95 26.26 39.27
C GLU A 72 30.68 26.19 37.74
N ASN A 73 29.58 26.70 37.17
CA ASN A 73 29.44 28.02 36.49
C ASN A 73 28.04 28.01 35.79
N ALA A 74 27.20 29.06 35.83
CA ALA A 74 27.25 30.28 34.99
C ALA A 74 27.27 29.99 33.46
N GLU A 75 26.44 30.52 32.55
CA GLU A 75 25.33 31.51 32.51
C GLU A 75 24.50 31.20 31.20
N GLN A 76 23.33 31.77 30.83
CA GLN A 76 22.50 32.90 31.29
C GLN A 76 21.01 32.72 30.83
N ASP A 77 20.09 33.52 31.40
CA ASP A 77 18.79 34.02 30.89
C ASP A 77 17.96 33.28 29.79
N SER A 78 16.72 32.89 30.15
CA SER A 78 15.55 33.74 29.89
C SER A 78 14.29 33.28 30.64
N ASN A 79 13.48 34.25 31.08
CA ASN A 79 12.32 34.08 31.95
C ASN A 79 10.99 34.18 31.15
N GLU A 80 9.87 33.81 31.80
CA GLU A 80 8.47 34.05 31.35
C GLU A 80 8.03 33.31 30.06
N ASN A 81 7.19 32.27 30.14
CA ASN A 81 5.77 32.45 30.51
C ASN A 81 5.11 31.14 31.00
N ARG A 82 4.57 31.18 32.22
CA ARG A 82 3.57 30.21 32.71
C ARG A 82 2.17 30.68 32.35
N ASN A 83 1.21 29.74 32.34
CA ASN A 83 -0.24 29.94 32.26
C ASN A 83 -0.86 30.13 30.86
N ASN A 84 -1.11 29.01 30.16
CA ASN A 84 -2.47 28.73 29.65
C ASN A 84 -2.70 27.26 29.25
N GLU A 85 -2.36 26.30 30.12
CA GLU A 85 -2.97 24.96 30.05
C GLU A 85 -4.38 24.99 30.64
N LYS A 86 -5.30 25.71 29.97
CA LYS A 86 -6.72 25.34 30.02
C LYS A 86 -6.89 24.14 29.11
N GLY A 87 -6.56 22.96 29.64
CA GLY A 87 -6.83 21.70 28.98
C GLY A 87 -8.30 21.65 28.58
N SER A 88 -8.55 21.60 27.27
CA SER A 88 -9.88 21.27 26.77
C SER A 88 -10.21 19.86 27.26
N GLY A 89 -11.21 19.74 28.13
CA GLY A 89 -11.81 18.48 28.52
C GLY A 89 -12.55 17.82 27.35
N ALA A 90 -11.82 17.47 26.30
CA ALA A 90 -12.25 16.48 25.34
C ALA A 90 -12.15 15.14 26.08
N SER A 91 -13.32 14.57 26.38
CA SER A 91 -13.45 13.21 26.92
C SER A 91 -12.48 12.26 26.23
N LYS A 92 -11.78 11.42 27.01
CA LYS A 92 -10.88 10.36 26.50
C LYS A 92 -11.65 9.21 25.82
N GLN A 93 -12.78 9.49 25.19
CA GLN A 93 -13.51 8.56 24.37
C GLN A 93 -12.63 8.15 23.19
N HIS A 94 -12.03 6.97 23.28
CA HIS A 94 -11.26 6.39 22.19
C HIS A 94 -12.13 6.34 20.93
N SER A 95 -11.65 6.90 19.83
CA SER A 95 -12.24 6.76 18.50
C SER A 95 -12.67 5.32 18.25
N HIS A 96 -13.86 5.09 17.69
CA HIS A 96 -14.35 3.76 17.35
C HIS A 96 -13.34 2.97 16.50
N VAL A 97 -12.53 3.66 15.69
CA VAL A 97 -11.41 3.07 14.94
C VAL A 97 -10.33 2.50 15.85
N ARG A 98 -9.90 3.24 16.89
CA ARG A 98 -8.93 2.74 17.88
C ARG A 98 -9.49 1.59 18.70
N ARG A 99 -10.75 1.69 19.16
CA ARG A 99 -11.43 0.61 19.88
C ARG A 99 -11.52 -0.65 19.02
N PHE A 100 -11.97 -0.53 17.78
CA PHE A 100 -12.02 -1.63 16.82
C PHE A 100 -10.63 -2.25 16.61
N MET A 101 -9.61 -1.45 16.29
CA MET A 101 -8.27 -1.95 15.98
C MET A 101 -7.62 -2.65 17.18
N LYS A 102 -7.74 -2.09 18.40
CA LYS A 102 -7.31 -2.77 19.64
C LYS A 102 -8.06 -4.08 19.88
N GLY A 103 -9.38 -4.10 19.73
CA GLY A 103 -10.19 -5.28 20.06
C GLY A 103 -10.38 -5.45 21.57
N MET A 104 -10.47 -6.71 22.03
CA MET A 104 -10.60 -7.04 23.45
C MET A 104 -9.24 -7.21 24.11
N THR A 105 -9.15 -6.94 25.41
CA THR A 105 -7.98 -7.31 26.23
C THR A 105 -7.72 -8.81 26.10
N GLY A 106 -6.55 -9.21 25.59
CA GLY A 106 -6.23 -10.61 25.26
C GLY A 106 -6.46 -11.03 23.80
N ASP A 107 -7.04 -10.18 22.94
CA ASP A 107 -6.86 -10.33 21.47
C ASP A 107 -5.41 -9.99 21.04
N ASP A 108 -4.60 -9.45 21.96
CA ASP A 108 -3.21 -9.02 21.77
C ASP A 108 -2.28 -10.14 21.26
N ASP A 109 -2.53 -11.40 21.63
CA ASP A 109 -1.80 -12.58 21.12
C ASP A 109 -1.96 -12.79 19.60
N VAL A 110 -2.95 -12.14 18.97
CA VAL A 110 -3.22 -12.19 17.52
C VAL A 110 -2.87 -10.86 16.83
N LEU A 111 -2.75 -9.76 17.58
CA LEU A 111 -2.55 -8.41 17.05
C LEU A 111 -1.10 -7.95 17.21
N LEU A 112 -0.29 -8.36 16.24
CA LEU A 112 1.10 -7.91 16.12
C LEU A 112 1.16 -6.38 15.92
N ASP A 113 1.70 -5.67 16.91
CA ASP A 113 2.08 -4.25 16.96
C ASP A 113 1.00 -3.16 17.18
N HIS A 114 1.29 -2.29 18.16
CA HIS A 114 0.66 -0.98 18.34
C HIS A 114 0.73 -0.11 17.06
N GLU A 115 1.78 -0.30 16.25
CA GLU A 115 1.97 0.35 14.95
C GLU A 115 0.76 0.14 14.01
N GLN A 116 0.05 -0.99 14.09
CA GLN A 116 -1.16 -1.21 13.29
C GLN A 116 -2.31 -0.29 13.70
N VAL A 117 -2.49 -0.10 15.01
CA VAL A 117 -3.56 0.74 15.57
C VAL A 117 -3.32 2.19 15.15
N ASP A 118 -2.08 2.68 15.27
CA ASP A 118 -1.74 4.07 14.96
C ASP A 118 -1.76 4.39 13.47
N GLU A 119 -1.34 3.49 12.58
CA GLU A 119 -1.44 3.69 11.14
C GLU A 119 -2.91 3.77 10.67
N VAL A 120 -3.77 2.85 11.11
CA VAL A 120 -5.19 2.84 10.70
C VAL A 120 -5.98 3.97 11.37
N ALA A 121 -5.78 4.21 12.67
CA ALA A 121 -6.44 5.29 13.38
C ALA A 121 -5.97 6.67 12.91
N GLY A 122 -4.66 6.88 12.77
CA GLY A 122 -4.08 8.15 12.32
C GLY A 122 -4.52 8.54 10.90
N TYR A 123 -4.79 7.57 10.02
CA TYR A 123 -5.42 7.82 8.72
C TYR A 123 -6.88 8.26 8.86
N CYS A 124 -7.67 7.59 9.72
CA CYS A 124 -9.09 7.87 9.88
C CYS A 124 -9.36 9.19 10.62
N GLU A 125 -8.73 9.39 11.77
CA GLU A 125 -8.97 10.50 12.71
C GLU A 125 -8.65 11.87 12.10
N ARG A 126 -7.67 11.95 11.18
CA ARG A 126 -7.28 13.21 10.56
C ARG A 126 -8.43 13.88 9.79
N ALA A 127 -9.33 13.10 9.18
CA ALA A 127 -10.41 13.66 8.37
C ALA A 127 -11.37 14.56 9.16
N GLY A 128 -11.55 14.31 10.46
CA GLY A 128 -12.37 15.17 11.32
C GLY A 128 -11.76 16.54 11.64
N THR A 129 -10.45 16.74 11.37
CA THR A 129 -9.71 17.95 11.79
C THR A 129 -9.56 19.02 10.70
N ARG A 130 -9.86 18.71 9.44
CA ARG A 130 -9.86 19.68 8.34
C ARG A 130 -11.30 20.01 7.95
N PRO A 131 -11.70 21.30 7.84
CA PRO A 131 -12.98 21.65 7.24
C PRO A 131 -13.02 21.08 5.82
N SER A 132 -14.16 20.47 5.46
CA SER A 132 -14.30 19.70 4.22
C SER A 132 -14.18 20.59 2.97
N GLU A 133 -12.96 20.71 2.43
CA GLU A 133 -12.67 21.36 1.16
C GLU A 133 -13.06 20.47 -0.04
N SER A 134 -14.32 20.01 -0.05
CA SER A 134 -15.20 19.92 -1.23
C SER A 134 -16.37 18.97 -0.98
N LYS A 135 -17.59 19.44 -1.26
CA LYS A 135 -18.81 18.60 -1.27
C LYS A 135 -18.71 17.40 -2.23
N SER A 136 -17.82 17.44 -3.21
CA SER A 136 -17.58 16.34 -4.16
C SER A 136 -16.97 15.07 -3.55
N SER A 137 -16.43 15.11 -2.32
CA SER A 137 -15.84 13.93 -1.70
C SER A 137 -16.90 12.95 -1.17
N GLU A 138 -17.98 13.44 -0.56
CA GLU A 138 -19.02 12.60 0.05
C GLU A 138 -19.94 11.93 -0.97
N ASP A 139 -20.22 12.60 -2.09
CA ASP A 139 -21.03 12.08 -3.19
C ASP A 139 -20.26 11.11 -4.12
N ARG A 140 -18.94 10.95 -3.94
CA ARG A 140 -18.16 9.99 -4.73
C ARG A 140 -18.60 8.57 -4.40
N LYS A 141 -18.93 7.80 -5.43
CA LYS A 141 -19.22 6.38 -5.30
C LYS A 141 -17.90 5.63 -5.20
N LEU A 142 -17.80 4.77 -4.19
CA LEU A 142 -16.55 4.10 -3.81
C LEU A 142 -16.72 2.60 -3.59
N VAL A 143 -17.96 2.10 -3.48
CA VAL A 143 -18.26 0.70 -3.11
C VAL A 143 -19.21 0.03 -4.08
N LEU A 144 -18.96 -1.23 -4.42
CA LEU A 144 -19.95 -2.18 -4.96
C LEU A 144 -20.14 -3.34 -3.99
N VAL A 145 -21.40 -3.78 -3.80
CA VAL A 145 -21.77 -4.94 -2.98
C VAL A 145 -22.57 -5.93 -3.83
N ASP A 146 -22.25 -7.22 -3.75
CA ASP A 146 -23.02 -8.33 -4.37
C ASP A 146 -23.30 -9.39 -3.30
N ASP A 147 -24.54 -9.40 -2.79
CA ASP A 147 -25.04 -10.32 -1.77
C ASP A 147 -25.81 -11.47 -2.43
N ARG A 148 -25.44 -12.71 -2.12
CA ARG A 148 -26.07 -13.92 -2.66
C ARG A 148 -26.34 -15.00 -1.63
N HIS A 149 -27.37 -15.78 -1.93
CA HIS A 149 -27.83 -16.94 -1.18
C HIS A 149 -27.78 -18.19 -2.04
N ILE A 150 -27.34 -19.31 -1.46
CA ILE A 150 -27.34 -20.61 -2.11
C ILE A 150 -28.51 -21.42 -1.56
N GLY A 151 -29.60 -21.50 -2.34
CA GLY A 151 -30.91 -22.02 -1.92
C GLY A 151 -30.99 -23.54 -1.66
N GLY A 152 -29.96 -24.11 -1.01
CA GLY A 152 -29.88 -25.52 -0.60
C GLY A 152 -28.80 -26.32 -1.32
N ALA A 153 -28.49 -26.04 -2.59
CA ALA A 153 -27.54 -26.80 -3.38
C ALA A 153 -26.68 -25.93 -4.33
N ILE A 154 -25.37 -26.21 -4.38
CA ILE A 154 -24.39 -25.55 -5.28
C ILE A 154 -24.70 -25.82 -6.78
N ALA A 155 -25.59 -26.76 -7.08
CA ALA A 155 -25.99 -27.11 -8.43
C ALA A 155 -26.80 -25.99 -9.14
N ASP A 156 -27.55 -25.16 -8.41
CA ASP A 156 -28.12 -23.94 -9.01
C ASP A 156 -27.03 -22.87 -9.09
N LYS A 157 -26.44 -22.77 -10.29
CA LYS A 157 -25.26 -21.94 -10.52
C LYS A 157 -25.50 -20.46 -10.33
N LYS A 158 -26.74 -19.96 -10.43
CA LYS A 158 -27.03 -18.51 -10.34
C LYS A 158 -27.16 -18.03 -8.89
N GLY A 159 -27.83 -18.84 -8.07
CA GLY A 159 -28.30 -18.48 -6.73
C GLY A 159 -29.35 -17.37 -6.74
N LEU A 160 -29.90 -17.09 -5.56
CA LEU A 160 -30.69 -15.88 -5.33
C LEU A 160 -29.73 -14.74 -4.98
N TYR A 161 -30.02 -13.52 -5.43
CA TYR A 161 -29.24 -12.33 -5.14
C TYR A 161 -30.14 -11.25 -4.55
N ARG A 162 -29.62 -10.48 -3.59
CA ARG A 162 -30.33 -9.29 -3.10
C ARG A 162 -30.34 -8.21 -4.20
N PRO A 163 -31.39 -7.39 -4.33
CA PRO A 163 -31.48 -6.36 -5.37
C PRO A 163 -30.23 -5.49 -5.46
N HIS A 164 -29.66 -5.39 -6.67
CA HIS A 164 -28.39 -4.70 -6.90
C HIS A 164 -28.55 -3.19 -6.71
N LEU A 165 -27.99 -2.64 -5.63
CA LEU A 165 -28.14 -1.24 -5.24
C LEU A 165 -27.30 -0.25 -6.07
N GLY A 166 -26.50 -0.73 -7.03
CA GLY A 166 -25.56 0.10 -7.77
C GLY A 166 -24.30 0.44 -6.96
N PRO A 167 -23.47 1.38 -7.46
CA PRO A 167 -22.32 1.89 -6.75
C PRO A 167 -22.75 2.84 -5.62
N LEU A 168 -22.20 2.64 -4.43
CA LEU A 168 -22.58 3.34 -3.19
C LEU A 168 -21.52 4.36 -2.77
N THR A 169 -21.95 5.45 -2.15
CA THR A 169 -21.11 6.34 -1.35
C THR A 169 -20.80 5.69 0.00
N SER A 170 -19.81 6.20 0.76
CA SER A 170 -19.48 5.64 2.08
C SER A 170 -20.70 5.65 3.02
N ARG A 171 -21.37 6.81 3.14
CA ARG A 171 -22.58 6.96 3.95
C ARG A 171 -23.65 5.94 3.55
N ARG A 172 -23.92 5.78 2.25
CA ARG A 172 -24.96 4.85 1.80
C ARG A 172 -24.57 3.38 2.01
N PHE A 173 -23.29 3.05 1.89
CA PHE A 173 -22.76 1.73 2.25
C PHE A 173 -22.99 1.44 3.74
N MET A 174 -22.64 2.38 4.63
CA MET A 174 -22.88 2.26 6.07
C MET A 174 -24.37 2.08 6.39
N GLU A 175 -25.23 2.97 5.89
CA GLU A 175 -26.69 2.88 6.05
C GLU A 175 -27.23 1.50 5.61
N VAL A 176 -26.83 1.00 4.44
CA VAL A 176 -27.28 -0.29 3.91
C VAL A 176 -26.80 -1.45 4.79
N MET A 177 -25.55 -1.41 5.24
CA MET A 177 -24.94 -2.50 6.00
C MET A 177 -25.45 -2.58 7.44
N SER A 178 -25.75 -1.45 8.08
CA SER A 178 -26.34 -1.41 9.43
C SER A 178 -27.84 -1.70 9.42
N THR A 179 -28.58 -1.30 8.38
CA THR A 179 -30.03 -1.57 8.30
C THR A 179 -30.35 -2.99 7.81
N LYS A 180 -29.59 -3.54 6.85
CA LYS A 180 -29.89 -4.84 6.24
C LYS A 180 -29.07 -5.96 6.88
N LYS A 181 -29.66 -6.61 7.88
CA LYS A 181 -29.13 -7.84 8.52
C LYS A 181 -28.59 -8.83 7.48
N ARG A 182 -27.45 -9.46 7.77
CA ARG A 182 -26.82 -10.44 6.88
C ARG A 182 -27.61 -11.75 6.86
N PHE A 183 -28.16 -12.15 8.00
CA PHE A 183 -28.91 -13.39 8.20
C PHE A 183 -30.23 -13.18 8.95
N ARG A 184 -31.25 -13.97 8.65
CA ARG A 184 -32.48 -14.07 9.45
C ARG A 184 -32.16 -14.67 10.82
N GLU A 185 -32.64 -14.04 11.89
CA GLU A 185 -32.47 -14.52 13.28
C GLU A 185 -33.47 -15.60 13.67
N SER A 186 -34.67 -15.55 13.10
CA SER A 186 -35.65 -16.63 13.18
C SER A 186 -35.39 -17.66 12.08
N SER A 187 -35.32 -18.93 12.48
CA SER A 187 -35.28 -20.08 11.57
C SER A 187 -36.68 -20.69 11.34
N ASP A 188 -37.77 -20.01 11.68
CA ASP A 188 -39.12 -20.55 11.54
C ASP A 188 -39.49 -20.80 10.07
N PRO A 189 -39.63 -22.07 9.61
CA PRO A 189 -39.92 -22.39 8.22
C PRO A 189 -41.33 -21.96 7.78
N LYS A 190 -42.19 -21.54 8.72
CA LYS A 190 -43.58 -21.12 8.46
C LYS A 190 -43.72 -19.64 8.12
N ALA A 191 -42.65 -18.85 8.24
CA ALA A 191 -42.58 -17.50 7.69
C ALA A 191 -42.46 -17.54 6.16
N GLN A 192 -43.50 -18.03 5.48
CA GLN A 192 -43.69 -17.83 4.05
C GLN A 192 -44.02 -16.36 3.81
N THR A 193 -42.99 -15.54 3.71
CA THR A 193 -43.13 -14.16 3.24
C THR A 193 -43.49 -14.15 1.77
N ASN A 194 -44.23 -13.12 1.37
CA ASN A 194 -44.61 -12.94 -0.02
C ASN A 194 -43.36 -12.76 -0.87
N ALA A 195 -43.36 -13.27 -2.10
CA ALA A 195 -42.20 -13.25 -3.02
C ALA A 195 -41.81 -11.84 -3.54
N PHE A 196 -42.14 -10.79 -2.79
CA PHE A 196 -41.82 -9.39 -3.04
C PHE A 196 -40.99 -8.75 -1.90
N ASP A 197 -40.83 -9.42 -0.76
CA ASP A 197 -39.94 -8.98 0.33
C ASP A 197 -38.48 -9.43 0.07
N ASP A 198 -37.90 -8.93 -1.03
CA ASP A 198 -36.54 -9.22 -1.50
C ASP A 198 -35.43 -8.86 -0.49
N GLU A 199 -35.74 -8.07 0.55
CA GLU A 199 -34.79 -7.67 1.59
C GLU A 199 -34.41 -8.81 2.54
N GLU A 200 -35.14 -9.92 2.48
CA GLU A 200 -35.17 -10.93 3.54
C GLU A 200 -34.27 -12.16 3.26
N ILE A 201 -33.57 -12.23 2.13
CA ILE A 201 -32.77 -13.41 1.73
C ILE A 201 -31.39 -13.40 2.43
N ASP A 202 -30.94 -14.51 3.02
CA ASP A 202 -29.64 -14.63 3.74
C ASP A 202 -28.42 -14.36 2.82
N ALA A 203 -27.58 -13.39 3.16
CA ALA A 203 -26.35 -13.05 2.43
C ALA A 203 -25.16 -13.94 2.83
N GLU A 204 -25.24 -15.21 2.44
CA GLU A 204 -24.20 -16.22 2.70
C GLU A 204 -22.88 -15.87 2.01
N ARG A 205 -22.94 -15.55 0.71
CA ARG A 205 -21.81 -15.07 -0.10
C ARG A 205 -21.95 -13.57 -0.31
N ARG A 206 -21.04 -12.78 0.26
CA ARG A 206 -20.99 -11.32 0.09
C ARG A 206 -19.69 -10.91 -0.60
N ILE A 207 -19.77 -10.16 -1.69
CA ILE A 207 -18.61 -9.45 -2.27
C ILE A 207 -18.71 -7.97 -1.90
N MET A 208 -17.58 -7.37 -1.53
CA MET A 208 -17.41 -5.92 -1.45
C MET A 208 -16.18 -5.49 -2.25
N PHE A 209 -16.35 -4.53 -3.16
CA PHE A 209 -15.26 -3.92 -3.91
C PHE A 209 -15.15 -2.42 -3.59
N PHE A 210 -13.97 -1.99 -3.16
CA PHE A 210 -13.66 -0.62 -2.76
C PHE A 210 -12.59 -0.03 -3.67
N THR A 211 -12.79 1.20 -4.13
CA THR A 211 -11.79 1.97 -4.89
C THR A 211 -11.37 3.20 -4.12
N ASP A 212 -10.07 3.45 -3.98
CA ASP A 212 -9.51 4.63 -3.30
C ASP A 212 -10.21 5.02 -1.96
N PRO A 213 -10.40 4.10 -0.99
CA PRO A 213 -11.20 4.39 0.21
C PRO A 213 -10.63 5.57 1.01
N ALA A 214 -11.46 6.61 1.15
CA ALA A 214 -11.21 7.75 2.02
C ALA A 214 -11.33 7.33 3.51
N PRO A 215 -10.85 8.15 4.46
CA PRO A 215 -11.03 7.93 5.90
C PRO A 215 -12.46 7.52 6.30
N SER A 216 -13.48 8.26 5.86
CA SER A 216 -14.88 7.94 6.12
C SER A 216 -15.36 6.62 5.51
N THR A 217 -14.67 6.09 4.49
CA THR A 217 -14.96 4.77 3.90
C THR A 217 -14.33 3.65 4.73
N MET A 218 -13.14 3.87 5.29
CA MET A 218 -12.53 2.91 6.22
C MET A 218 -13.30 2.84 7.54
N GLU A 219 -13.74 3.98 8.05
CA GLU A 219 -14.64 4.05 9.22
C GLU A 219 -15.96 3.30 8.96
N ALA A 220 -16.60 3.50 7.81
CA ALA A 220 -17.80 2.74 7.44
C ALA A 220 -17.55 1.22 7.31
N ILE A 221 -16.37 0.79 6.86
CA ILE A 221 -15.98 -0.64 6.86
C ILE A 221 -15.85 -1.15 8.29
N ILE A 222 -15.20 -0.38 9.17
CA ILE A 222 -14.98 -0.72 10.58
C ILE A 222 -16.30 -0.87 11.33
N LEU A 223 -17.18 0.14 11.25
CA LEU A 223 -18.47 0.19 11.94
C LEU A 223 -19.48 -0.87 11.44
N THR A 224 -19.22 -1.53 10.31
CA THR A 224 -20.12 -2.53 9.70
C THR A 224 -19.53 -3.94 9.65
N THR A 225 -18.35 -4.15 10.25
CA THR A 225 -17.66 -5.44 10.27
C THR A 225 -18.09 -6.27 11.47
N SER A 226 -18.54 -7.51 11.25
CA SER A 226 -18.92 -8.44 12.33
C SER A 226 -17.71 -9.04 13.05
N ARG A 227 -17.92 -9.56 14.27
CA ARG A 227 -16.86 -10.08 15.15
C ARG A 227 -15.92 -11.08 14.48
N THR A 228 -16.45 -12.05 13.74
CA THR A 228 -15.67 -13.11 13.07
C THR A 228 -14.78 -12.60 11.94
N GLN A 229 -15.06 -11.40 11.43
CA GLN A 229 -14.38 -10.77 10.30
C GLN A 229 -13.42 -9.68 10.74
N ALA A 230 -13.55 -9.18 11.98
CA ALA A 230 -12.72 -8.10 12.49
C ALA A 230 -11.21 -8.35 12.34
N PRO A 231 -10.64 -9.52 12.70
CA PRO A 231 -9.20 -9.78 12.52
C PRO A 231 -8.75 -9.63 11.06
N ALA A 232 -9.51 -10.17 10.12
CA ALA A 232 -9.20 -10.07 8.69
C ALA A 232 -9.37 -8.67 8.11
N VAL A 233 -10.25 -7.84 8.70
CA VAL A 233 -10.45 -6.44 8.30
C VAL A 233 -9.37 -5.52 8.88
N LYS A 234 -8.95 -5.73 10.14
CA LYS A 234 -7.81 -5.01 10.75
C LYS A 234 -6.56 -5.16 9.87
N ASP A 235 -6.19 -6.41 9.59
CA ASP A 235 -5.04 -6.77 8.77
C ASP A 235 -5.16 -6.25 7.32
N LEU A 236 -6.36 -6.37 6.70
CA LEU A 236 -6.62 -5.83 5.36
C LEU A 236 -6.38 -4.32 5.28
N LEU A 237 -6.90 -3.55 6.24
CA LEU A 237 -6.74 -2.10 6.27
C LEU A 237 -5.29 -1.70 6.53
N TYR A 238 -4.62 -2.36 7.48
CA TYR A 238 -3.21 -2.11 7.80
C TYR A 238 -2.28 -2.40 6.63
N LYS A 239 -2.30 -3.62 6.06
CA LYS A 239 -1.48 -4.00 4.90
C LYS A 239 -1.74 -3.12 3.68
N TYR A 240 -2.97 -2.62 3.53
CA TYR A 240 -3.32 -1.68 2.46
C TYR A 240 -2.77 -0.27 2.70
N LEU A 241 -2.90 0.31 3.90
CA LEU A 241 -2.38 1.65 4.17
C LEU A 241 -0.86 1.68 4.07
N THR A 242 -0.19 0.74 4.74
CA THR A 242 1.29 0.63 4.78
C THR A 242 1.93 0.14 3.47
N ARG A 243 1.13 -0.28 2.48
CA ARG A 243 1.59 -0.86 1.21
C ARG A 243 2.49 -2.10 1.41
N ARG A 244 2.22 -2.89 2.46
CA ARG A 244 2.91 -4.16 2.71
C ARG A 244 2.51 -5.21 1.67
N THR A 245 3.49 -5.99 1.24
CA THR A 245 3.26 -7.17 0.38
C THR A 245 2.96 -8.39 1.25
N SER A 246 1.93 -9.15 0.91
CA SER A 246 1.58 -10.39 1.60
C SER A 246 0.76 -11.31 0.70
N ILE A 247 0.86 -12.62 0.89
CA ILE A 247 0.00 -13.65 0.28
C ILE A 247 -0.06 -14.77 1.33
N GLY A 248 -1.25 -15.18 1.76
CA GLY A 248 -1.35 -16.09 2.91
C GLY A 248 -2.69 -16.82 3.05
N VAL A 249 -2.67 -17.82 3.95
CA VAL A 249 -3.85 -18.44 4.54
C VAL A 249 -3.75 -18.36 6.06
N THR A 250 -4.70 -17.65 6.68
CA THR A 250 -4.81 -17.58 8.13
C THR A 250 -6.00 -18.40 8.61
N ILE A 251 -5.77 -19.34 9.53
CA ILE A 251 -6.80 -20.09 10.25
C ILE A 251 -6.46 -19.95 11.74
N PRO A 252 -7.29 -19.28 12.56
CA PRO A 252 -7.00 -19.11 13.98
C PRO A 252 -6.86 -20.47 14.70
N PRO A 253 -5.84 -20.66 15.56
CA PRO A 253 -5.63 -21.93 16.26
C PRO A 253 -6.59 -22.17 17.42
N GLN A 254 -7.23 -21.12 17.95
CA GLN A 254 -8.28 -21.20 18.97
C GLN A 254 -9.52 -20.37 18.59
N GLY A 255 -10.59 -20.49 19.38
CA GLY A 255 -11.84 -19.75 19.21
C GLY A 255 -12.74 -20.32 18.11
N PHE A 256 -13.61 -19.47 17.56
CA PHE A 256 -14.50 -19.86 16.46
C PHE A 256 -13.68 -19.95 15.16
N LEU A 257 -13.32 -21.18 14.77
CA LEU A 257 -12.52 -21.43 13.57
C LEU A 257 -13.18 -20.81 12.33
N SER A 258 -12.52 -19.81 11.74
CA SER A 258 -12.76 -19.29 10.40
C SER A 258 -11.52 -19.52 9.54
N PHE A 259 -11.60 -19.26 8.24
CA PHE A 259 -10.42 -19.12 7.38
C PHE A 259 -10.40 -17.71 6.80
N THR A 260 -9.20 -17.21 6.50
CA THR A 260 -8.94 -16.03 5.68
C THR A 260 -7.92 -16.41 4.61
N LEU A 261 -8.22 -16.11 3.35
CA LEU A 261 -7.31 -16.23 2.21
C LEU A 261 -7.05 -14.80 1.71
N ASP A 262 -5.82 -14.31 1.83
CA ASP A 262 -5.49 -12.91 1.50
C ASP A 262 -4.32 -12.78 0.52
N PHE A 263 -4.34 -11.69 -0.25
CA PHE A 263 -3.18 -11.21 -0.98
C PHE A 263 -3.17 -9.69 -1.09
N HIS A 264 -1.97 -9.13 -0.97
CA HIS A 264 -1.66 -7.72 -0.96
C HIS A 264 -0.47 -7.51 -1.88
N ILE A 265 -0.72 -6.95 -3.06
CA ILE A 265 0.27 -6.83 -4.12
C ILE A 265 0.45 -5.36 -4.49
N PRO A 266 1.47 -4.69 -3.93
CA PRO A 266 2.00 -3.44 -4.45
C PRO A 266 2.48 -3.59 -5.89
N TYR A 267 2.26 -2.56 -6.70
CA TYR A 267 2.83 -2.46 -8.04
C TYR A 267 3.01 -0.98 -8.43
N PHE A 268 3.56 -0.76 -9.62
CA PHE A 268 3.60 0.56 -10.23
C PHE A 268 2.79 0.56 -11.53
N ALA A 269 2.11 1.68 -11.82
CA ALA A 269 1.45 1.92 -13.10
C ALA A 269 2.16 3.07 -13.83
N LEU A 270 2.57 2.82 -15.07
CA LEU A 270 3.09 3.86 -15.96
C LEU A 270 1.95 4.38 -16.83
N ARG A 271 1.74 5.69 -16.86
CA ARG A 271 0.81 6.36 -17.77
C ARG A 271 1.49 7.55 -18.44
N THR A 272 0.87 8.02 -19.51
CA THR A 272 1.18 9.29 -20.14
C THR A 272 0.05 10.26 -19.81
N SER A 273 0.37 11.48 -19.40
CA SER A 273 -0.59 12.50 -18.98
C SER A 273 -0.03 13.90 -19.29
N LYS A 274 -0.90 14.92 -19.32
CA LYS A 274 -0.46 16.32 -19.35
C LYS A 274 -0.01 16.82 -17.99
N GLU A 275 -0.64 16.31 -16.94
CA GLU A 275 -0.42 16.72 -15.55
C GLU A 275 -0.19 15.49 -14.65
N LEU A 276 0.59 15.67 -13.59
CA LEU A 276 0.78 14.65 -12.57
C LEU A 276 -0.46 14.58 -11.68
N LEU A 277 -1.23 13.51 -11.80
CA LEU A 277 -2.30 13.22 -10.83
C LEU A 277 -1.65 12.94 -9.48
N LYS A 278 -2.22 13.48 -8.40
CA LYS A 278 -1.79 13.17 -7.02
C LYS A 278 -2.88 12.35 -6.35
N ASP A 279 -2.47 11.41 -5.51
CA ASP A 279 -3.42 10.76 -4.61
C ASP A 279 -3.98 11.82 -3.64
N ALA A 280 -5.30 12.00 -3.65
CA ALA A 280 -6.00 12.96 -2.80
C ALA A 280 -6.06 12.51 -1.32
N ARG A 281 -5.78 11.23 -1.05
CA ARG A 281 -5.73 10.66 0.29
C ARG A 281 -4.37 10.95 0.91
N THR A 282 -4.34 11.36 2.17
CA THR A 282 -3.10 11.73 2.87
C THR A 282 -2.88 10.87 4.10
N ARG A 283 -1.62 10.53 4.39
CA ARG A 283 -1.20 9.87 5.64
C ARG A 283 -1.28 10.83 6.84
N PHE A 284 -0.94 10.35 8.04
CA PHE A 284 -0.86 11.17 9.25
C PHE A 284 0.16 12.33 9.15
N ASN A 285 1.27 12.17 8.41
CA ASN A 285 2.25 13.25 8.21
C ASN A 285 1.80 14.35 7.22
N GLY A 286 0.84 14.07 6.33
CA GLY A 286 0.29 15.01 5.35
C GLY A 286 0.66 14.69 3.91
N GLU A 287 1.61 13.78 3.72
CA GLU A 287 1.99 13.28 2.41
C GLU A 287 0.89 12.42 1.78
N PRO A 288 0.79 12.38 0.44
CA PRO A 288 -0.09 11.47 -0.28
C PRO A 288 0.11 10.00 0.17
N LEU A 289 -0.99 9.25 0.26
CA LEU A 289 -0.97 7.83 0.64
C LEU A 289 -0.15 7.01 -0.35
N ARG A 290 -0.23 7.35 -1.64
CA ARG A 290 0.56 6.78 -2.75
C ARG A 290 1.40 7.86 -3.43
N ILE A 291 2.67 7.57 -3.67
CA ILE A 291 3.57 8.51 -4.34
C ILE A 291 3.31 8.50 -5.84
N SER A 292 3.24 9.70 -6.43
CA SER A 292 3.15 9.90 -7.88
C SER A 292 4.38 10.67 -8.35
N ARG A 293 5.03 10.25 -9.44
CA ARG A 293 6.29 10.84 -9.93
C ARG A 293 6.24 11.10 -11.43
N THR A 294 6.61 12.29 -11.86
CA THR A 294 6.93 12.59 -13.27
C THR A 294 8.30 12.01 -13.62
N LEU A 295 8.44 11.47 -14.82
CA LEU A 295 9.69 10.95 -15.37
C LEU A 295 10.12 11.77 -16.60
N PRO A 296 10.45 13.07 -16.45
CA PRO A 296 10.73 13.98 -17.57
C PRO A 296 12.01 13.63 -18.36
N PHE A 297 12.83 12.73 -17.81
CA PHE A 297 14.03 12.21 -18.46
C PHE A 297 13.75 11.05 -19.43
N LEU A 298 12.51 10.56 -19.49
CA LEU A 298 12.04 9.61 -20.51
C LEU A 298 11.48 10.40 -21.70
N ASN A 299 11.94 10.08 -22.91
CA ASN A 299 11.76 10.90 -24.13
C ASN A 299 12.25 12.37 -23.99
N PRO A 300 13.58 12.63 -23.86
CA PRO A 300 14.09 13.97 -24.10
C PRO A 300 13.73 14.43 -25.53
N PRO A 301 13.39 15.72 -25.75
CA PRO A 301 12.95 16.19 -27.06
C PRO A 301 14.03 15.99 -28.11
N ILE A 302 13.66 15.30 -29.20
CA ILE A 302 14.53 15.16 -30.38
C ILE A 302 14.62 16.53 -31.04
N SER A 303 15.83 17.00 -31.37
CA SER A 303 16.03 18.23 -32.14
C SER A 303 15.22 18.17 -33.45
N GLY A 304 14.12 18.94 -33.51
CA GLY A 304 13.20 19.01 -34.65
C GLY A 304 11.81 18.42 -34.41
N SER A 305 11.56 17.63 -33.36
CA SER A 305 10.20 17.24 -32.98
C SER A 305 9.53 18.33 -32.14
N LYS A 306 8.29 18.69 -32.45
CA LYS A 306 7.48 19.53 -31.55
C LYS A 306 7.40 18.83 -30.18
N PRO A 307 7.57 19.55 -29.05
CA PRO A 307 7.33 18.96 -27.74
C PRO A 307 5.88 18.49 -27.68
N THR A 308 5.67 17.22 -27.36
CA THR A 308 4.37 16.73 -26.91
C THR A 308 4.17 17.20 -25.47
N ASP A 309 3.02 17.82 -25.18
CA ASP A 309 2.60 18.22 -23.82
C ASP A 309 2.35 17.02 -22.87
N GLU A 310 2.82 15.83 -23.25
CA GLU A 310 2.53 14.54 -22.63
C GLU A 310 3.79 14.01 -21.93
N ILE A 311 3.73 13.98 -20.60
CA ILE A 311 4.79 13.49 -19.72
C ILE A 311 4.49 12.07 -19.23
N TYR A 312 5.55 11.26 -19.07
CA TYR A 312 5.43 9.97 -18.40
C TYR A 312 5.30 10.17 -16.90
N CYS A 313 4.29 9.54 -16.30
CA CYS A 313 4.03 9.55 -14.88
C CYS A 313 3.98 8.12 -14.35
N LEU A 314 4.73 7.88 -13.27
CA LEU A 314 4.75 6.62 -12.53
C LEU A 314 3.93 6.78 -11.25
N TYR A 315 2.97 5.89 -11.08
CA TYR A 315 2.01 5.90 -9.98
C TYR A 315 2.22 4.68 -9.10
N GLU A 316 2.33 4.88 -7.80
CA GLU A 316 2.26 3.80 -6.83
C GLU A 316 0.84 3.29 -6.68
N SER A 317 0.68 1.97 -6.70
CA SER A 317 -0.61 1.30 -6.61
C SER A 317 -0.51 0.03 -5.78
N GLN A 318 -1.66 -0.49 -5.35
CA GLN A 318 -1.82 -1.76 -4.66
C GLN A 318 -3.20 -2.36 -4.98
N ILE A 319 -3.22 -3.68 -5.09
CA ILE A 319 -4.45 -4.48 -5.01
C ILE A 319 -4.36 -5.27 -3.71
N SER A 320 -5.36 -5.13 -2.84
CA SER A 320 -5.52 -5.93 -1.62
C SER A 320 -6.83 -6.69 -1.69
N VAL A 321 -6.82 -7.99 -1.43
CA VAL A 321 -8.00 -8.86 -1.44
C VAL A 321 -7.94 -9.77 -0.22
N SER A 322 -9.06 -9.92 0.47
CA SER A 322 -9.24 -10.85 1.60
C SER A 322 -10.55 -11.60 1.43
N VAL A 323 -10.49 -12.94 1.49
CA VAL A 323 -11.64 -13.86 1.40
C VAL A 323 -11.74 -14.61 2.72
N THR A 324 -12.66 -14.20 3.59
CA THR A 324 -12.85 -14.76 4.93
C THR A 324 -14.16 -15.52 5.02
N GLY A 325 -14.18 -16.69 5.65
CA GLY A 325 -15.39 -17.49 5.75
C GLY A 325 -15.46 -18.45 6.94
N ILE A 326 -16.68 -18.88 7.21
CA ILE A 326 -17.01 -19.91 8.21
C ILE A 326 -16.85 -21.30 7.59
N ASP A 327 -17.22 -21.45 6.32
CA ASP A 327 -17.15 -22.67 5.53
C ASP A 327 -17.24 -22.33 4.01
N HIS A 328 -17.41 -23.33 3.15
CA HIS A 328 -17.57 -23.11 1.71
C HIS A 328 -18.88 -22.40 1.27
N TRP A 329 -19.88 -22.31 2.14
CA TRP A 329 -21.18 -21.68 1.87
C TRP A 329 -21.21 -20.23 2.34
N VAL A 330 -20.69 -19.98 3.55
CA VAL A 330 -20.78 -18.68 4.22
C VAL A 330 -19.42 -17.99 4.27
N TRP A 331 -19.22 -17.03 3.37
CA TRP A 331 -17.97 -16.29 3.23
C TRP A 331 -18.16 -14.89 2.63
N ILE A 332 -17.18 -14.02 2.87
CA ILE A 332 -17.10 -12.66 2.33
C ILE A 332 -15.79 -12.47 1.61
N ALA A 333 -15.83 -11.88 0.42
CA ALA A 333 -14.64 -11.36 -0.25
C ALA A 333 -14.66 -9.84 -0.25
N ARG A 334 -13.62 -9.22 0.33
CA ARG A 334 -13.36 -7.78 0.28
C ARG A 334 -12.17 -7.53 -0.64
N ALA A 335 -12.24 -6.50 -1.47
CA ALA A 335 -11.08 -6.02 -2.22
C ALA A 335 -10.98 -4.50 -2.21
N ILE A 336 -9.76 -4.01 -2.05
CA ILE A 336 -9.40 -2.59 -2.10
C ILE A 336 -8.39 -2.40 -3.22
N VAL A 337 -8.70 -1.50 -4.16
CA VAL A 337 -7.85 -1.23 -5.33
C VAL A 337 -7.61 0.28 -5.46
N ASP A 338 -6.35 0.66 -5.69
CA ASP A 338 -5.98 2.03 -6.02
C ASP A 338 -6.32 2.33 -7.49
N THR A 339 -7.12 3.39 -7.71
CA THR A 339 -7.64 3.82 -9.02
C THR A 339 -7.46 5.30 -9.31
N TYR A 340 -6.88 6.07 -8.38
CA TYR A 340 -6.71 7.53 -8.45
C TYR A 340 -5.99 8.06 -9.72
N PHE A 341 -5.29 7.19 -10.45
CA PHE A 341 -4.57 7.50 -11.70
C PHE A 341 -5.20 6.91 -12.99
N ASP A 342 -6.24 6.07 -12.90
CA ASP A 342 -6.87 5.42 -14.06
C ASP A 342 -8.31 4.97 -13.75
N SER A 343 -9.31 5.59 -14.40
CA SER A 343 -10.74 5.32 -14.14
C SER A 343 -11.24 3.94 -14.59
N LYS A 344 -10.42 3.15 -15.30
CA LYS A 344 -10.82 1.82 -15.82
C LYS A 344 -11.17 0.79 -14.75
N GLU A 345 -10.69 0.98 -13.53
CA GLU A 345 -10.95 0.06 -12.41
C GLU A 345 -11.96 0.66 -11.40
N SER A 346 -12.62 1.78 -11.75
CA SER A 346 -13.64 2.44 -10.92
C SER A 346 -14.90 1.61 -10.73
N VAL A 347 -15.63 1.88 -9.64
CA VAL A 347 -16.91 1.23 -9.34
C VAL A 347 -17.98 1.53 -10.39
N GLU A 348 -18.01 2.73 -10.94
CA GLU A 348 -18.93 3.13 -12.00
C GLU A 348 -18.64 2.39 -13.30
N ASN A 349 -17.36 2.21 -13.64
CA ASN A 349 -16.98 1.46 -14.84
C ASN A 349 -17.42 -0.01 -14.72
N TYR A 350 -17.15 -0.69 -13.60
CA TYR A 350 -17.61 -2.08 -13.44
C TYR A 350 -19.13 -2.22 -13.38
N HIS A 351 -19.84 -1.24 -12.81
CA HIS A 351 -21.30 -1.26 -12.83
C HIS A 351 -21.88 -1.10 -14.24
N GLY A 352 -21.28 -0.26 -15.09
CA GLY A 352 -21.65 -0.12 -16.50
C GLY A 352 -21.15 -1.25 -17.40
N MET A 353 -20.22 -2.10 -16.94
CA MET A 353 -19.68 -3.20 -17.71
C MET A 353 -20.61 -4.42 -17.72
N ASN A 354 -21.06 -4.77 -18.93
CA ASN A 354 -21.52 -6.13 -19.22
C ASN A 354 -20.32 -7.08 -19.22
N GLY A 355 -20.33 -8.10 -18.37
CA GLY A 355 -19.35 -9.17 -18.35
C GLY A 355 -19.33 -9.97 -19.66
N ARG A 356 -18.29 -10.79 -19.85
CA ARG A 356 -17.96 -11.51 -21.11
C ARG A 356 -19.10 -12.34 -21.75
N LYS A 357 -20.22 -12.57 -21.06
CA LYS A 357 -21.39 -13.32 -21.52
C LYS A 357 -22.74 -12.59 -21.30
N LYS A 358 -22.76 -11.25 -21.20
CA LYS A 358 -23.96 -10.41 -20.97
C LYS A 358 -24.62 -10.46 -19.57
N GLY A 359 -23.97 -11.04 -18.56
CA GLY A 359 -24.33 -10.80 -17.14
C GLY A 359 -23.49 -9.69 -16.51
N ARG A 360 -23.73 -9.35 -15.24
CA ARG A 360 -22.98 -8.33 -14.50
C ARG A 360 -21.48 -8.66 -14.43
N ALA A 361 -20.63 -7.65 -14.48
CA ALA A 361 -19.19 -7.81 -14.28
C ALA A 361 -18.86 -8.05 -12.79
N ASP A 362 -18.08 -9.09 -12.48
CA ASP A 362 -17.48 -9.24 -11.15
C ASP A 362 -16.30 -8.26 -11.00
N PRO A 363 -16.35 -7.28 -10.09
CA PRO A 363 -15.31 -6.26 -9.97
C PRO A 363 -14.02 -6.79 -9.33
N LEU A 364 -14.09 -7.77 -8.41
CA LEU A 364 -12.90 -8.42 -7.84
C LEU A 364 -12.11 -9.13 -8.93
N ALA A 365 -12.80 -9.77 -9.86
CA ALA A 365 -12.23 -10.41 -11.03
C ALA A 365 -12.03 -9.46 -12.24
N ALA A 366 -11.92 -8.15 -12.01
CA ALA A 366 -11.70 -7.12 -13.04
C ALA A 366 -12.63 -7.23 -14.26
N GLY A 367 -13.91 -7.53 -14.02
CA GLY A 367 -14.96 -7.74 -15.02
C GLY A 367 -14.77 -8.96 -15.94
N ARG A 368 -13.82 -9.85 -15.64
CA ARG A 368 -13.54 -11.04 -16.47
C ARG A 368 -14.37 -12.27 -16.10
N ILE A 369 -14.94 -12.30 -14.89
CA ILE A 369 -15.93 -13.29 -14.47
C ILE A 369 -17.32 -12.66 -14.63
N ASN A 370 -18.29 -13.47 -15.08
CA ASN A 370 -19.70 -13.13 -15.04
C ASN A 370 -20.17 -13.28 -13.59
N ALA A 371 -20.51 -12.19 -12.91
CA ALA A 371 -20.99 -12.24 -11.54
C ALA A 371 -22.25 -13.10 -11.42
N ASP A 372 -23.10 -13.13 -12.45
CA ASP A 372 -24.35 -13.91 -12.48
C ASP A 372 -24.15 -15.41 -12.81
N GLU A 373 -22.90 -15.83 -13.04
CA GLU A 373 -22.43 -17.22 -12.99
C GLU A 373 -21.35 -17.33 -11.87
N PRO A 374 -21.69 -17.09 -10.60
CA PRO A 374 -20.71 -16.98 -9.51
C PRO A 374 -19.93 -18.28 -9.28
N ILE A 375 -18.65 -18.12 -8.92
CA ILE A 375 -17.88 -19.20 -8.28
C ILE A 375 -18.26 -19.20 -6.79
N TRP A 376 -18.78 -20.34 -6.33
CA TRP A 376 -19.27 -20.53 -4.96
C TRP A 376 -18.18 -20.99 -4.00
N THR A 377 -17.23 -21.82 -4.43
CA THR A 377 -16.15 -22.30 -3.56
C THR A 377 -15.16 -21.15 -3.28
N PRO A 378 -14.91 -20.78 -2.01
CA PRO A 378 -14.05 -19.64 -1.67
C PRO A 378 -12.60 -19.83 -2.15
N ARG A 379 -12.07 -21.06 -2.07
CA ARG A 379 -10.72 -21.41 -2.57
C ARG A 379 -10.57 -21.18 -4.08
N GLU A 380 -11.55 -21.66 -4.87
CA GLU A 380 -11.56 -21.46 -6.33
C GLU A 380 -11.72 -19.98 -6.68
N TYR A 381 -12.61 -19.27 -5.98
CA TYR A 381 -12.86 -17.86 -6.21
C TYR A 381 -11.63 -17.00 -5.92
N PHE A 382 -11.00 -17.20 -4.76
CA PHE A 382 -9.75 -16.54 -4.37
C PHE A 382 -8.66 -16.73 -5.44
N PHE A 383 -8.36 -17.97 -5.82
CA PHE A 383 -7.31 -18.23 -6.81
C PHE A 383 -7.65 -17.69 -8.20
N LYS A 384 -8.93 -17.69 -8.59
CA LYS A 384 -9.35 -17.12 -9.87
C LYS A 384 -9.21 -15.61 -9.91
N ILE A 385 -9.56 -14.92 -8.82
CA ILE A 385 -9.28 -13.49 -8.65
C ILE A 385 -7.78 -13.25 -8.71
N PHE A 386 -6.99 -14.01 -7.94
CA PHE A 386 -5.54 -13.84 -7.86
C PHE A 386 -4.86 -13.99 -9.22
N GLU A 387 -5.23 -15.03 -10.00
CA GLU A 387 -4.78 -15.18 -11.40
C GLU A 387 -5.08 -13.94 -12.24
N ILE A 388 -6.31 -13.43 -12.17
CA ILE A 388 -6.75 -12.29 -13.00
C ILE A 388 -6.04 -10.99 -12.59
N ARG A 389 -5.90 -10.74 -11.28
CA ARG A 389 -5.22 -9.58 -10.73
C ARG A 389 -3.71 -9.62 -10.99
N MET A 390 -3.05 -10.77 -10.82
CA MET A 390 -1.64 -10.92 -11.18
C MET A 390 -1.39 -10.76 -12.68
N GLN A 391 -2.33 -11.15 -13.56
CA GLN A 391 -2.27 -10.84 -14.98
C GLN A 391 -2.43 -9.34 -15.30
N GLN A 392 -3.08 -8.54 -14.45
CA GLN A 392 -3.08 -7.07 -14.60
C GLN A 392 -1.73 -6.49 -14.15
N VAL A 393 -1.24 -6.90 -12.98
CA VAL A 393 0.07 -6.50 -12.45
C VAL A 393 1.19 -6.79 -13.47
N LEU A 394 1.20 -8.00 -14.05
CA LEU A 394 2.14 -8.36 -15.12
C LEU A 394 2.00 -7.47 -16.38
N LYS A 395 0.81 -7.00 -16.75
CA LYS A 395 0.65 -6.08 -17.89
C LYS A 395 1.29 -4.71 -17.61
N GLU A 396 1.13 -4.18 -16.39
CA GLU A 396 1.76 -2.92 -16.01
C GLU A 396 3.29 -3.04 -15.94
N TRP A 397 3.81 -4.12 -15.33
CA TRP A 397 5.25 -4.40 -15.32
C TRP A 397 5.84 -4.62 -16.72
N ASN A 398 5.13 -5.28 -17.63
CA ASN A 398 5.56 -5.39 -19.03
C ASN A 398 5.66 -4.01 -19.70
N ARG A 399 4.70 -3.10 -19.49
CA ARG A 399 4.76 -1.73 -20.03
C ARG A 399 5.97 -0.97 -19.50
N ILE A 400 6.21 -1.04 -18.19
CA ILE A 400 7.34 -0.39 -17.53
C ILE A 400 8.67 -0.92 -18.09
N VAL A 401 8.91 -2.24 -18.05
CA VAL A 401 10.19 -2.82 -18.46
C VAL A 401 10.46 -2.61 -19.96
N ASN A 402 9.44 -2.77 -20.81
CA ASN A 402 9.59 -2.49 -22.25
C ASN A 402 9.98 -1.02 -22.47
N LYS A 403 9.33 -0.08 -21.76
CA LYS A 403 9.63 1.35 -21.89
C LYS A 403 11.04 1.71 -21.41
N MET A 404 11.49 1.15 -20.28
CA MET A 404 12.88 1.35 -19.85
C MET A 404 13.84 0.79 -20.90
N GLU A 405 13.62 -0.43 -21.40
CA GLU A 405 14.47 -1.02 -22.43
C GLU A 405 14.51 -0.20 -23.74
N GLU A 406 13.39 0.40 -24.17
CA GLU A 406 13.31 1.29 -25.33
C GLU A 406 14.15 2.57 -25.15
N ASP A 407 14.00 3.28 -24.03
CA ASP A 407 14.72 4.53 -23.78
C ASP A 407 16.22 4.27 -23.56
N ILE A 408 16.58 3.15 -22.94
CA ILE A 408 17.97 2.72 -22.78
C ILE A 408 18.58 2.39 -24.14
N LYS A 409 17.88 1.67 -25.02
CA LYS A 409 18.33 1.44 -26.40
C LYS A 409 18.49 2.74 -27.19
N ARG A 410 17.58 3.71 -27.02
CA ARG A 410 17.68 5.03 -27.66
C ARG A 410 18.87 5.85 -27.13
N SER A 411 19.18 5.76 -25.84
CA SER A 411 20.35 6.44 -25.28
C SER A 411 21.66 5.98 -25.92
N ARG A 412 21.78 4.67 -26.21
CA ARG A 412 22.96 4.08 -26.90
C ARG A 412 23.19 4.67 -28.30
N THR A 413 22.14 4.98 -29.05
CA THR A 413 22.27 5.56 -30.41
C THR A 413 22.46 7.08 -30.39
N THR A 414 22.02 7.75 -29.32
CA THR A 414 22.00 9.23 -29.23
C THR A 414 23.25 9.79 -28.54
N HIS A 415 23.87 9.04 -27.63
CA HIS A 415 25.02 9.49 -26.82
C HIS A 415 26.36 8.87 -27.26
N ILE A 416 26.53 8.62 -28.57
CA ILE A 416 27.87 8.48 -29.14
C ILE A 416 28.48 9.89 -29.16
N PHE A 417 29.63 10.09 -28.50
CA PHE A 417 30.28 11.39 -28.38
C PHE A 417 31.58 11.47 -29.23
N PRO A 418 31.52 11.73 -30.55
CA PRO A 418 32.70 11.88 -31.39
C PRO A 418 33.09 13.36 -31.56
N LEU A 419 33.47 14.07 -30.48
CA LEU A 419 33.86 15.49 -30.54
C LEU A 419 35.04 15.83 -29.61
N PRO A 420 35.81 16.92 -29.89
CA PRO A 420 36.99 17.30 -29.11
C PRO A 420 36.68 17.71 -27.66
N ALA A 421 37.66 17.50 -26.77
CA ALA A 421 37.53 17.64 -25.32
C ALA A 421 37.20 19.06 -24.81
N ASP A 422 37.52 20.09 -25.58
CA ASP A 422 37.48 21.49 -25.12
C ASP A 422 36.19 22.26 -25.47
N ASP A 423 35.24 21.64 -26.15
CA ASP A 423 33.95 22.27 -26.46
C ASP A 423 33.02 22.35 -25.21
N PRO A 424 32.61 23.56 -24.75
CA PRO A 424 31.69 23.72 -23.63
C PRO A 424 30.33 23.03 -23.84
N LEU A 425 29.85 22.94 -25.08
CA LEU A 425 28.60 22.25 -25.41
C LEU A 425 28.71 20.73 -25.18
N THR A 426 29.86 20.14 -25.52
CA THR A 426 30.18 18.74 -25.24
C THR A 426 30.24 18.47 -23.74
N ARG A 427 30.84 19.36 -22.94
CA ARG A 427 30.85 19.25 -21.47
C ARG A 427 29.43 19.28 -20.86
N SER A 428 28.53 20.14 -21.35
CA SER A 428 27.12 20.12 -20.92
C SER A 428 26.47 18.78 -21.24
N LYS A 429 26.56 18.30 -22.48
CA LYS A 429 25.94 17.02 -22.89
C LYS A 429 26.42 15.82 -22.08
N VAL A 430 27.70 15.80 -21.65
CA VAL A 430 28.25 14.75 -20.77
C VAL A 430 27.64 14.85 -19.36
N ARG A 431 27.49 16.05 -18.80
CA ARG A 431 26.81 16.26 -17.51
C ARG A 431 25.34 15.85 -17.58
N ASP A 432 24.63 16.28 -18.62
CA ASP A 432 23.20 16.02 -18.80
C ASP A 432 22.95 14.51 -18.97
N PHE A 433 23.82 13.80 -19.70
CA PHE A 433 23.82 12.33 -19.77
C PHE A 433 24.15 11.65 -18.43
N THR A 434 25.08 12.21 -17.64
CA THR A 434 25.43 11.68 -16.31
C THR A 434 24.27 11.82 -15.32
N GLN A 435 23.55 12.95 -15.37
CA GLN A 435 22.32 13.15 -14.60
C GLN A 435 21.20 12.19 -15.05
N TRP A 436 20.99 12.05 -16.36
CA TRP A 436 20.04 11.08 -16.92
C TRP A 436 20.34 9.65 -16.47
N ASN A 437 21.61 9.22 -16.53
CA ASN A 437 22.06 7.91 -16.07
C ASN A 437 21.76 7.72 -14.57
N THR A 438 22.08 8.71 -13.74
CA THR A 438 21.79 8.68 -12.29
C THR A 438 20.29 8.53 -12.00
N HIS A 439 19.43 9.27 -12.72
CA HIS A 439 17.97 9.13 -12.59
C HIS A 439 17.47 7.77 -13.09
N MET A 440 18.04 7.25 -14.18
CA MET A 440 17.67 5.94 -14.73
C MET A 440 18.06 4.79 -13.78
N VAL A 441 19.29 4.78 -13.25
CA VAL A 441 19.73 3.76 -12.27
C VAL A 441 18.83 3.79 -11.03
N ASN A 442 18.60 4.96 -10.42
CA ASN A 442 17.72 5.07 -9.25
C ASN A 442 16.30 4.56 -9.52
N LEU A 443 15.76 4.80 -10.73
CA LEU A 443 14.47 4.25 -11.15
C LEU A 443 14.52 2.73 -11.33
N LEU A 444 15.54 2.19 -11.98
CA LEU A 444 15.72 0.74 -12.18
C LEU A 444 15.84 0.01 -10.83
N THR A 445 16.63 0.53 -9.88
CA THR A 445 16.74 -0.02 -8.52
C THR A 445 15.37 -0.03 -7.83
N GLN A 446 14.63 1.10 -7.85
CA GLN A 446 13.29 1.18 -7.24
C GLN A 446 12.33 0.15 -7.85
N LEU A 447 12.35 0.00 -9.18
CA LEU A 447 11.51 -0.94 -9.92
C LEU A 447 11.90 -2.40 -9.64
N ARG A 448 13.20 -2.71 -9.53
CA ARG A 448 13.71 -4.04 -9.15
C ARG A 448 13.28 -4.43 -7.74
N CYS A 449 13.43 -3.52 -6.77
CA CYS A 449 12.95 -3.71 -5.40
C CYS A 449 11.43 -3.94 -5.37
N GLY A 450 10.65 -3.14 -6.08
CA GLY A 450 9.19 -3.26 -6.14
C GLY A 450 8.65 -4.55 -6.78
N LEU A 451 9.46 -5.28 -7.55
CA LEU A 451 9.14 -6.64 -7.99
C LEU A 451 9.56 -7.73 -6.99
N SER A 452 10.59 -7.47 -6.19
CA SER A 452 11.22 -8.49 -5.35
C SER A 452 10.27 -9.02 -4.27
N ASP A 453 9.52 -8.14 -3.61
CA ASP A 453 8.64 -8.54 -2.51
C ASP A 453 7.45 -9.40 -2.97
N PRO A 454 6.69 -9.06 -4.03
CA PRO A 454 5.63 -9.93 -4.54
C PRO A 454 6.14 -11.31 -4.98
N ILE A 455 7.34 -11.36 -5.56
CA ILE A 455 7.97 -12.60 -6.01
C ILE A 455 8.33 -13.49 -4.82
N ARG A 456 8.98 -12.92 -3.80
CA ARG A 456 9.34 -13.62 -2.56
C ARG A 456 8.11 -14.08 -1.78
N ALA A 457 7.07 -13.25 -1.69
CA ALA A 457 5.81 -13.62 -1.05
C ALA A 457 5.14 -14.81 -1.76
N TRP A 458 5.20 -14.89 -3.09
CA TRP A 458 4.68 -16.05 -3.82
C TRP A 458 5.51 -17.31 -3.59
N GLU A 459 6.84 -17.21 -3.57
CA GLU A 459 7.72 -18.34 -3.26
C GLU A 459 7.48 -18.90 -1.85
N GLU A 460 7.27 -18.01 -0.87
CA GLU A 460 6.99 -18.40 0.51
C GLU A 460 5.60 -19.03 0.67
N PHE A 461 4.56 -18.42 0.08
CA PHE A 461 3.21 -19.00 0.01
C PHE A 461 3.21 -20.37 -0.70
N ARG A 462 4.02 -20.52 -1.77
CA ARG A 462 4.20 -21.79 -2.49
C ARG A 462 4.80 -22.90 -1.63
N ARG A 463 5.59 -22.54 -0.61
CA ARG A 463 6.27 -23.45 0.33
C ARG A 463 5.41 -23.76 1.56
N THR A 464 4.64 -22.80 2.03
CA THR A 464 3.81 -22.87 3.23
C THR A 464 2.37 -23.25 2.88
N ASP A 465 1.57 -22.29 2.43
CA ASP A 465 0.11 -22.39 2.39
C ASP A 465 -0.48 -23.11 1.16
N MET A 466 0.30 -23.35 0.12
CA MET A 466 -0.17 -23.99 -1.13
C MET A 466 -0.87 -25.34 -0.91
N GLY A 467 -0.53 -26.07 0.18
CA GLY A 467 -1.18 -27.33 0.58
C GLY A 467 -2.69 -27.21 0.79
N TYR A 468 -3.17 -26.06 1.31
CA TYR A 468 -4.59 -25.78 1.54
C TYR A 468 -5.46 -25.82 0.27
N PHE A 469 -4.86 -25.78 -0.93
CA PHE A 469 -5.57 -25.70 -2.20
C PHE A 469 -5.42 -26.95 -3.08
N LEU A 470 -4.39 -27.76 -2.88
CA LEU A 470 -4.06 -28.88 -3.78
C LEU A 470 -4.59 -30.24 -3.32
N GLU A 471 -5.04 -30.36 -2.06
CA GLU A 471 -5.51 -31.64 -1.51
C GLU A 471 -7.04 -31.82 -1.65
N GLY A 472 -7.45 -33.02 -2.04
CA GLY A 472 -8.86 -33.48 -2.08
C GLY A 472 -9.47 -33.71 -3.47
N GLU A 473 -8.84 -33.26 -4.56
CA GLU A 473 -9.37 -33.44 -5.92
C GLU A 473 -8.83 -34.73 -6.57
N LEU A 474 -9.57 -35.83 -6.41
CA LEU A 474 -9.21 -37.15 -6.95
C LEU A 474 -9.27 -37.22 -8.49
N LEU A 475 -8.11 -36.98 -9.12
CA LEU A 475 -7.55 -37.73 -10.25
C LEU A 475 -8.45 -38.08 -11.47
N THR A 476 -9.47 -37.29 -11.80
CA THR A 476 -10.37 -37.59 -12.94
C THR A 476 -10.61 -36.44 -13.93
N SER A 477 -10.24 -35.20 -13.61
CA SER A 477 -10.13 -34.10 -14.58
C SER A 477 -9.23 -32.97 -14.04
N PRO A 478 -8.58 -32.16 -14.91
CA PRO A 478 -7.81 -31.01 -14.45
C PRO A 478 -8.77 -29.96 -13.87
N SER A 479 -8.63 -29.65 -12.58
CA SER A 479 -9.56 -28.74 -11.92
C SER A 479 -9.37 -27.28 -12.38
N PRO A 480 -10.42 -26.44 -12.29
CA PRO A 480 -10.30 -25.00 -12.51
C PRO A 480 -9.28 -24.37 -11.55
N LEU A 481 -9.15 -24.90 -10.34
CA LEU A 481 -8.19 -24.45 -9.34
C LEU A 481 -6.75 -24.75 -9.76
N GLN A 482 -6.42 -26.00 -10.10
CA GLN A 482 -5.09 -26.39 -10.61
C GLN A 482 -4.69 -25.56 -11.86
N SER A 483 -5.64 -25.33 -12.76
CA SER A 483 -5.44 -24.50 -13.95
C SER A 483 -5.11 -23.05 -13.59
N SER A 484 -5.76 -22.50 -12.55
CA SER A 484 -5.52 -21.14 -12.06
C SER A 484 -4.16 -21.04 -11.34
N VAL A 485 -3.79 -22.03 -10.53
CA VAL A 485 -2.46 -22.14 -9.89
C VAL A 485 -1.35 -22.15 -10.95
N ALA A 486 -1.44 -23.00 -11.97
CA ALA A 486 -0.44 -23.05 -13.04
C ALA A 486 -0.34 -21.74 -13.84
N ALA A 487 -1.45 -21.02 -14.01
CA ALA A 487 -1.46 -19.70 -14.64
C ALA A 487 -0.83 -18.61 -13.76
N VAL A 488 -0.98 -18.69 -12.43
CA VAL A 488 -0.28 -17.84 -11.45
C VAL A 488 1.22 -18.14 -11.45
N ASP A 489 1.65 -19.41 -11.38
CA ASP A 489 3.06 -19.82 -11.46
C ASP A 489 3.74 -19.32 -12.74
N LYS A 490 3.06 -19.43 -13.89
CA LYS A 490 3.52 -18.86 -15.16
C LYS A 490 3.65 -17.34 -15.09
N THR A 491 2.70 -16.67 -14.44
CA THR A 491 2.72 -15.20 -14.27
C THR A 491 3.91 -14.76 -13.43
N PHE A 492 4.15 -15.39 -12.27
CA PHE A 492 5.33 -15.10 -11.43
C PHE A 492 6.65 -15.50 -12.09
N SER A 493 6.68 -16.57 -12.90
CA SER A 493 7.86 -16.93 -13.68
C SER A 493 8.25 -15.83 -14.70
N ILE A 494 7.26 -15.18 -15.32
CA ILE A 494 7.50 -14.02 -16.19
C ILE A 494 7.90 -12.79 -15.37
N LEU A 495 7.31 -12.55 -14.20
CA LEU A 495 7.73 -11.46 -13.30
C LEU A 495 9.20 -11.62 -12.86
N LYS A 496 9.66 -12.83 -12.52
CA LYS A 496 11.09 -13.14 -12.25
C LYS A 496 12.00 -12.86 -13.44
N LEU A 497 11.53 -13.07 -14.67
CA LEU A 497 12.27 -12.71 -15.88
C LEU A 497 12.31 -11.19 -16.08
N ARG A 498 11.24 -10.47 -15.72
CA ARG A 498 11.20 -8.99 -15.75
C ARG A 498 12.08 -8.36 -14.68
N GLN A 499 12.15 -8.93 -13.47
CA GLN A 499 13.06 -8.51 -12.42
C GLN A 499 14.53 -8.66 -12.87
N ARG A 500 14.91 -9.84 -13.37
CA ARG A 500 16.25 -10.07 -13.95
C ARG A 500 16.56 -9.11 -15.11
N LYS A 501 15.58 -8.83 -15.97
CA LYS A 501 15.76 -7.86 -17.06
C LYS A 501 16.02 -6.43 -16.56
N LEU A 502 15.43 -6.02 -15.44
CA LEU A 502 15.74 -4.72 -14.81
C LEU A 502 17.16 -4.72 -14.22
N GLU A 503 17.56 -5.82 -13.57
CA GLU A 503 18.91 -6.03 -13.05
C GLU A 503 19.99 -6.02 -14.15
N ASP A 504 19.74 -6.68 -15.29
CA ASP A 504 20.62 -6.63 -16.47
C ASP A 504 20.81 -5.18 -16.97
N LEU A 505 19.75 -4.37 -16.97
CA LEU A 505 19.77 -2.97 -17.39
C LEU A 505 20.48 -2.07 -16.37
N GLU A 506 20.30 -2.33 -15.08
CA GLU A 506 20.98 -1.64 -13.96
C GLU A 506 22.49 -1.90 -14.01
N ASN A 507 22.89 -3.17 -14.15
CA ASN A 507 24.28 -3.60 -14.29
C ASN A 507 24.97 -3.03 -15.55
N GLU A 508 24.24 -2.91 -16.67
CA GLU A 508 24.75 -2.23 -17.88
C GLU A 508 25.13 -0.77 -17.58
N PHE A 509 24.37 -0.08 -16.73
CA PHE A 509 24.66 1.29 -16.36
C PHE A 509 25.77 1.43 -15.34
N ASP A 510 25.84 0.59 -14.30
CA ASP A 510 26.95 0.67 -13.34
C ASP A 510 28.29 0.31 -14.00
N MET A 511 28.33 -0.64 -14.94
CA MET A 511 29.53 -0.88 -15.75
C MET A 511 29.91 0.36 -16.58
N LYS A 512 28.93 1.05 -17.18
CA LYS A 512 29.15 2.29 -17.95
C LYS A 512 29.41 3.53 -17.10
N ARG A 513 29.02 3.54 -15.83
CA ARG A 513 29.19 4.67 -14.88
C ARG A 513 30.66 5.02 -14.67
N SER A 514 31.54 4.02 -14.83
CA SER A 514 32.99 4.20 -14.87
C SER A 514 33.46 5.19 -15.96
N LEU A 515 32.84 5.19 -17.15
CA LEU A 515 33.33 5.93 -18.31
C LEU A 515 33.13 7.46 -18.20
N PRO A 516 31.94 7.99 -17.85
CA PRO A 516 31.76 9.42 -17.60
C PRO A 516 32.52 9.92 -16.38
N ILE A 517 32.74 9.08 -15.36
CA ILE A 517 33.55 9.47 -14.19
C ILE A 517 35.03 9.61 -14.59
N GLN A 518 35.57 8.68 -15.38
CA GLN A 518 36.93 8.79 -15.92
C GLN A 518 37.08 9.99 -16.86
N LEU A 519 36.13 10.21 -17.78
CA LEU A 519 36.09 11.37 -18.66
C LEU A 519 35.98 12.69 -17.87
N ASN A 520 35.11 12.78 -16.87
CA ASN A 520 34.95 13.97 -16.06
C ASN A 520 36.19 14.24 -15.18
N ALA A 521 36.81 13.21 -14.62
CA ALA A 521 38.11 13.34 -13.95
C ALA A 521 39.20 13.86 -14.91
N TYR A 522 39.22 13.35 -16.15
CA TYR A 522 40.14 13.84 -17.20
C TYR A 522 39.87 15.30 -17.58
N PHE A 523 38.60 15.71 -17.72
CA PHE A 523 38.21 17.11 -17.96
C PHE A 523 38.57 18.04 -16.79
N ILE A 524 38.43 17.59 -15.54
CA ILE A 524 38.85 18.35 -14.36
C ILE A 524 40.38 18.50 -14.35
N LEU A 525 41.12 17.43 -14.66
CA LEU A 525 42.58 17.46 -14.73
C LEU A 525 43.07 18.42 -15.84
N GLY A 526 42.52 18.33 -17.05
CA GLY A 526 42.86 19.21 -18.16
C GLY A 526 42.52 20.69 -17.92
N ASN A 527 41.42 21.00 -17.22
CA ASN A 527 41.12 22.37 -16.80
C ASN A 527 42.15 22.91 -15.79
N ASN A 528 42.64 22.06 -14.88
CA ASN A 528 43.68 22.45 -13.92
C ASN A 528 45.04 22.69 -14.60
N GLU A 529 45.41 21.87 -15.59
CA GLU A 529 46.59 22.12 -16.43
C GLU A 529 46.45 23.41 -17.26
N ALA A 530 45.29 23.64 -17.87
CA ALA A 530 45.02 24.87 -18.61
C ALA A 530 45.10 26.12 -17.70
N ALA A 531 44.60 26.05 -16.47
CA ALA A 531 44.71 27.12 -15.48
C ALA A 531 46.17 27.37 -15.06
N LEU A 532 46.98 26.32 -14.88
CA LEU A 532 48.42 26.43 -14.62
C LEU A 532 49.15 27.09 -15.79
N PHE A 533 48.86 26.70 -17.03
CA PHE A 533 49.43 27.33 -18.23
C PHE A 533 49.03 28.81 -18.35
N GLN A 534 47.77 29.17 -18.05
CA GLN A 534 47.33 30.56 -18.02
C GLN A 534 48.06 31.37 -16.93
N GLN A 535 48.23 30.80 -15.73
CA GLN A 535 48.97 31.45 -14.64
C GLN A 535 50.45 31.64 -14.99
N GLN A 536 51.07 30.67 -15.67
CA GLN A 536 52.45 30.78 -16.13
C GLN A 536 52.58 31.82 -17.25
N ALA A 537 51.69 31.81 -18.25
CA ALA A 537 51.66 32.82 -19.31
C ALA A 537 51.47 34.24 -18.74
N ALA A 538 50.58 34.42 -17.76
CA ALA A 538 50.37 35.70 -17.08
C ALA A 538 51.67 36.21 -16.40
N ARG A 539 52.42 35.34 -15.72
CA ARG A 539 53.74 35.69 -15.15
C ARG A 539 54.75 36.10 -16.22
N HIS A 540 54.80 35.38 -17.34
CA HIS A 540 55.68 35.74 -18.45
C HIS A 540 55.31 37.11 -19.06
N PHE A 541 54.01 37.40 -19.24
CA PHE A 541 53.55 38.73 -19.68
C PHE A 541 53.89 39.83 -18.67
N GLN A 542 53.80 39.56 -17.37
CA GLN A 542 54.14 40.52 -16.32
C GLN A 542 55.64 40.88 -16.38
N VAL A 543 56.52 39.88 -16.46
CA VAL A 543 57.98 40.08 -16.66
C VAL A 543 58.28 40.81 -17.97
N LEU A 544 57.60 40.47 -19.07
CA LEU A 544 57.78 41.16 -20.35
C LEU A 544 57.38 42.65 -20.25
N THR A 545 56.29 42.93 -19.52
CA THR A 545 55.79 44.30 -19.30
C THR A 545 56.78 45.11 -18.46
N GLU A 546 57.32 44.54 -17.38
CA GLU A 546 58.38 45.18 -16.58
C GLU A 546 59.64 45.47 -17.42
N LEU A 547 60.11 44.50 -18.22
CA LEU A 547 61.24 44.71 -19.13
C LEU A 547 60.96 45.79 -20.18
N THR A 548 59.74 45.85 -20.73
CA THR A 548 59.35 46.87 -21.70
C THR A 548 59.33 48.25 -21.07
N ILE A 549 58.80 48.37 -19.84
CA ILE A 549 58.80 49.62 -19.06
C ILE A 549 60.24 50.08 -18.78
N VAL A 550 61.12 49.17 -18.31
CA VAL A 550 62.54 49.49 -18.07
C VAL A 550 63.23 49.92 -19.37
N SER A 551 63.02 49.22 -20.48
CA SER A 551 63.56 49.59 -21.79
C SER A 551 63.12 51.00 -22.21
N TRP A 552 61.84 51.32 -22.01
CA TRP A 552 61.27 52.62 -22.38
C TRP A 552 61.81 53.76 -21.50
N PHE A 553 62.01 53.52 -20.20
CA PHE A 553 62.71 54.47 -19.31
C PHE A 553 64.18 54.64 -19.67
N CYS A 554 64.88 53.58 -20.10
CA CYS A 554 66.24 53.68 -20.61
C CYS A 554 66.31 54.51 -21.91
N GLU A 555 65.42 54.26 -22.88
CA GLU A 555 65.35 55.05 -24.12
C GLU A 555 65.04 56.53 -23.85
N LEU A 556 64.13 56.83 -22.90
CA LEU A 556 63.86 58.20 -22.44
C LEU A 556 65.07 58.86 -21.76
N ALA A 557 65.87 58.11 -21.01
CA ALA A 557 67.06 58.63 -20.35
C ALA A 557 68.19 58.92 -21.35
N PHE A 558 68.42 58.05 -22.34
CA PHE A 558 69.45 58.25 -23.36
C PHE A 558 69.03 59.21 -24.49
N GLY A 559 67.72 59.38 -24.73
CA GLY A 559 67.20 60.32 -25.73
C GLY A 559 67.24 61.81 -25.34
N LEU A 560 67.70 62.12 -24.12
CA LEU A 560 67.83 63.50 -23.59
C LEU A 560 69.28 64.04 -23.60
N GLU A 561 70.23 63.30 -24.18
CA GLU A 561 71.66 63.66 -24.27
C GLU A 561 72.15 63.98 -25.71
N ILE A 562 71.22 64.30 -26.62
CA ILE A 562 71.46 64.79 -28.00
C ILE A 562 70.76 66.14 -28.20
#